data_AF-A0A7K3WLQ6-F1
#
_entry.id   AF-A0A7K3WLQ6-F1
#
_cell.length_a   1.000
_cell.length_b   1.000
_cell.length_c   1.000
_cell.angle_alpha   90.00
_cell.angle_beta   90.00
_cell.angle_gamma   90.00
#
_symmetry.space_group_name_H-M   'P 1'
#
loop_
_entity.id
_entity.type
_entity.pdbx_description
1 polymer ?
#
loop_
_entity_poly.entity_id
_entity_poly.type
_entity_poly.pdbx_seq_one_letter_code
_entity_poly.pdbx_strand_id
1 'polypeptide(L)'
;MSTTTNVVISEGISFNYLIKGTLLAIFSGIISLFFLPALIGLVVGVALVLASSGVEINIQKKQYRRYVGIFGYKIGKWNDLIT
;
A
#
# COMPACT_ATOMS: atom_id res chain seq x y z
N MET A 1 5.00 28.41 -13.18
CA MET A 1 4.71 27.14 -12.47
C MET A 1 5.25 26.00 -13.31
N SER A 2 6.31 25.31 -12.88
CA SER A 2 6.79 24.11 -13.57
C SER A 2 5.82 22.95 -13.29
N THR A 3 5.06 22.54 -14.29
CA THR A 3 4.15 21.39 -14.21
C THR A 3 5.00 20.13 -14.07
N THR A 4 5.18 19.62 -12.84
CA THR A 4 5.81 18.32 -12.59
C THR A 4 4.97 17.23 -13.26
N THR A 5 5.40 16.75 -14.42
CA THR A 5 4.83 15.59 -15.10
C THR A 5 5.27 14.33 -14.37
N ASN A 6 4.47 13.93 -13.39
CA ASN A 6 4.60 12.63 -12.75
C ASN A 6 3.80 11.61 -13.56
N VAL A 7 4.47 10.60 -14.09
CA VAL A 7 3.80 9.44 -14.71
C VAL A 7 3.52 8.44 -13.61
N VAL A 8 2.25 8.08 -13.42
CA VAL A 8 1.83 7.10 -12.41
C VAL A 8 1.44 5.82 -13.12
N ILE A 9 2.19 4.75 -12.86
CA ILE A 9 1.86 3.40 -13.30
C ILE A 9 1.25 2.68 -12.10
N SER A 10 -0.07 2.44 -12.15
CA SER A 10 -0.77 1.68 -11.11
C SER A 10 -0.62 0.19 -11.39
N GLU A 11 0.03 -0.55 -10.50
CA GLU A 11 0.15 -2.01 -10.60
C GLU A 11 -1.12 -2.71 -10.06
N GLY A 12 -2.01 -1.97 -9.38
CA GLY A 12 -3.26 -2.50 -8.83
C GLY A 12 -3.10 -3.06 -7.42
N ILE A 13 -3.96 -4.00 -7.02
CA ILE A 13 -3.88 -4.64 -5.69
C ILE A 13 -2.64 -5.53 -5.64
N SER A 14 -1.78 -5.29 -4.67
CA SER A 14 -0.55 -6.07 -4.53
C SER A 14 -0.86 -7.42 -3.88
N PHE A 15 -0.71 -8.52 -4.63
CA PHE A 15 -0.83 -9.88 -4.08
C PHE A 15 0.14 -10.16 -2.92
N ASN A 16 1.21 -9.37 -2.82
CA ASN A 16 2.25 -9.50 -1.81
C ASN A 16 1.72 -9.33 -0.38
N TYR A 17 0.69 -8.49 -0.20
CA TYR A 17 0.02 -8.26 1.08
C TYR A 17 -1.34 -8.95 1.18
N LEU A 18 -1.87 -9.48 0.07
CA LEU A 18 -3.17 -10.15 0.03
C LEU A 18 -3.24 -11.35 0.97
N ILE A 19 -2.26 -12.27 0.90
CA ILE A 19 -2.24 -13.48 1.73
C ILE A 19 -2.10 -13.12 3.22
N LYS A 20 -1.15 -12.24 3.54
CA LYS A 20 -0.86 -11.84 4.92
C LYS A 20 -2.02 -11.04 5.53
N GLY A 21 -2.60 -10.11 4.76
CA GLY A 21 -3.75 -9.31 5.18
C GLY A 21 -5.00 -10.15 5.37
N THR A 22 -5.25 -11.12 4.47
CA THR A 22 -6.42 -12.02 4.57
C THR A 22 -6.32 -12.91 5.80
N LEU A 23 -5.16 -13.53 6.05
CA LEU A 23 -4.96 -14.35 7.25
C LEU A 23 -5.13 -13.50 8.51
N LEU A 24 -4.53 -12.31 8.57
CA LEU A 24 -4.67 -11.42 9.71
C LEU A 24 -6.14 -11.02 9.95
N ALA A 25 -6.89 -10.69 8.89
CA ALA A 25 -8.30 -10.32 8.98
C ALA A 25 -9.18 -11.48 9.48
N ILE A 26 -8.93 -12.71 9.02
CA ILE A 26 -9.66 -13.90 9.46
C ILE A 26 -9.37 -14.19 10.94
N PHE A 27 -8.10 -14.24 11.34
CA PHE A 27 -7.72 -14.53 12.73
C PHE A 27 -8.25 -13.47 13.69
N SER A 28 -8.06 -12.19 13.38
CA SER A 28 -8.57 -11.09 14.21
C SER A 28 -10.09 -11.04 14.26
N GLY A 29 -10.78 -11.40 13.17
CA GLY A 29 -12.25 -11.50 13.14
C GLY A 29 -12.80 -12.63 14.01
N ILE A 30 -12.11 -13.77 14.07
CA ILE A 30 -12.50 -14.87 14.97
C ILE A 30 -12.27 -14.48 16.43
N ILE A 31 -11.12 -13.85 16.73
CA ILE A 31 -10.77 -13.45 18.11
C ILE A 31 -11.66 -12.30 18.59
N SER A 32 -12.09 -11.40 17.72
CA SER A 32 -12.91 -10.24 18.10
C SER A 32 -14.30 -10.61 18.62
N LEU A 33 -14.80 -11.81 18.28
CA LEU A 33 -16.03 -12.38 18.86
C LEU A 33 -15.93 -12.56 20.39
N PHE A 34 -14.72 -12.76 20.90
CA PHE A 34 -14.46 -13.01 22.32
C PHE A 34 -13.67 -11.88 22.99
N PHE A 35 -12.98 -11.04 22.21
CA PHE A 35 -12.12 -9.98 22.69
C PHE A 35 -12.18 -8.76 21.77
N LEU A 36 -13.04 -7.81 22.13
CA LEU A 36 -13.27 -6.55 21.40
C LEU A 36 -11.99 -5.82 20.91
N PRO A 37 -10.89 -5.73 21.69
CA PRO A 37 -9.67 -5.08 21.20
C PRO A 37 -9.03 -5.74 19.98
N ALA A 38 -9.33 -7.01 19.69
CA ALA A 38 -8.85 -7.68 18.48
C ALA A 38 -9.44 -7.11 17.18
N LEU A 39 -10.50 -6.29 17.27
CA LEU A 39 -11.12 -5.60 16.14
C LEU A 39 -10.16 -4.63 15.44
N ILE A 40 -9.16 -4.10 16.15
CA ILE A 40 -8.06 -3.31 15.57
C ILE A 40 -7.28 -4.15 14.56
N GLY A 41 -7.02 -5.42 14.88
CA GLY A 41 -6.35 -6.35 13.97
C GLY A 41 -7.14 -6.60 12.69
N LEU A 42 -8.47 -6.58 12.77
CA LEU A 42 -9.35 -6.74 11.60
C LEU A 42 -9.25 -5.54 10.68
N VAL A 43 -9.31 -4.32 11.24
CA VAL A 43 -9.14 -3.09 10.48
C VAL A 43 -7.78 -3.07 9.78
N VAL A 44 -6.71 -3.45 10.48
CA VAL A 44 -5.35 -3.52 9.91
C VAL A 44 -5.25 -4.61 8.82
N GLY A 45 -5.85 -5.78 9.04
CA GLY A 45 -5.89 -6.86 8.05
C GLY A 45 -6.59 -6.45 6.76
N VAL A 46 -7.75 -5.81 6.87
CA VAL A 46 -8.49 -5.28 5.71
C VAL A 46 -7.68 -4.18 5.01
N ALA A 47 -7.03 -3.30 5.76
CA ALA A 47 -6.15 -2.27 5.20
C ALA A 47 -5.02 -2.86 4.34
N LEU A 48 -4.43 -3.96 4.81
CA LEU A 48 -3.37 -4.69 4.11
C LEU A 48 -3.89 -5.41 2.86
N VAL A 49 -5.10 -5.97 2.89
CA VAL A 49 -5.74 -6.60 1.72
C VAL A 49 -6.01 -5.57 0.63
N LEU A 50 -6.43 -4.37 1.02
CA LEU A 50 -6.71 -3.25 0.12
C LEU A 50 -5.45 -2.47 -0.27
N ALA A 51 -4.27 -2.90 0.19
CA ALA A 51 -3.02 -2.26 -0.18
C ALA A 51 -2.77 -2.41 -1.69
N SER A 52 -2.79 -1.27 -2.37
CA SER A 52 -2.41 -1.17 -3.77
C SER A 52 -0.89 -0.97 -3.88
N SER A 53 -0.29 -1.37 -4.99
CA SER A 53 1.07 -0.96 -5.33
C SER A 53 1.11 -0.25 -6.67
N GLY A 54 2.16 0.53 -6.87
CA GLY A 54 2.41 1.18 -8.15
C GLY A 54 3.80 1.79 -8.19
N VAL A 55 4.12 2.35 -9.35
CA VAL A 55 5.37 3.08 -9.59
C VAL A 55 5.03 4.50 -10.02
N GLU A 56 5.64 5.47 -9.34
CA GLU A 56 5.60 6.89 -9.70
C GLU A 56 6.94 7.25 -10.32
N ILE A 57 6.91 7.87 -11.50
CA ILE A 57 8.10 8.33 -12.21
C ILE A 57 8.03 9.84 -12.33
N ASN A 58 8.99 10.52 -11.72
CA ASN A 58 9.18 11.96 -11.86
C ASN A 58 10.20 12.22 -12.97
N ILE A 59 9.70 12.66 -14.13
CA ILE A 59 10.52 12.89 -15.32
C ILE A 59 11.49 14.07 -15.09
N GLN A 60 11.08 15.09 -14.35
CA GLN A 60 11.88 16.30 -14.13
C GLN A 60 13.06 16.06 -13.20
N LYS A 61 12.83 15.32 -12.12
CA LYS A 61 13.86 15.00 -11.12
C LYS A 61 14.65 13.74 -11.47
N LYS A 62 14.31 13.06 -12.57
CA LYS A 62 14.85 11.76 -12.95
C LYS A 62 14.81 10.76 -11.78
N GLN A 63 13.65 10.69 -11.13
CA GLN A 63 13.43 9.85 -9.95
C GLN A 63 12.26 8.91 -10.19
N TYR A 64 12.33 7.73 -9.59
CA TYR A 64 11.20 6.80 -9.52
C TYR A 64 10.95 6.38 -8.09
N ARG A 65 9.71 6.01 -7.79
CA ARG A 65 9.32 5.51 -6.48
C ARG A 65 8.33 4.37 -6.67
N ARG A 66 8.68 3.20 -6.15
CA ARG A 66 7.68 2.16 -5.93
C ARG A 66 6.93 2.49 -4.64
N TYR A 67 5.62 2.67 -4.75
CA TYR A 67 4.77 2.99 -3.61
C TYR A 67 3.81 1.85 -3.32
N VAL A 68 3.46 1.74 -2.04
CA VAL A 68 2.32 0.97 -1.54
C VAL A 68 1.27 1.98 -1.08
N GLY A 69 0.08 1.90 -1.64
CA GLY A 69 -1.07 2.75 -1.36
C GLY A 69 -2.04 2.06 -0.40
N ILE A 70 -2.21 2.59 0.81
CA ILE A 70 -3.20 2.10 1.79
C ILE A 70 -4.12 3.28 2.14
N PHE A 71 -5.44 3.11 1.99
CA PHE A 71 -6.45 4.16 2.25
C PHE A 71 -6.11 5.53 1.63
N GLY A 72 -5.61 5.55 0.40
CA GLY A 72 -5.24 6.78 -0.31
C GLY A 72 -3.85 7.36 0.05
N TYR A 73 -3.19 6.85 1.09
CA TYR A 73 -1.81 7.23 1.42
C TYR A 73 -0.81 6.38 0.67
N LYS A 74 0.08 7.02 -0.10
CA LYS A 74 1.14 6.35 -0.87
C LYS A 74 2.49 6.41 -0.14
N ILE A 75 2.93 5.27 0.39
CA ILE A 75 4.17 5.12 1.13
C ILE A 75 5.21 4.47 0.21
N GLY A 76 6.39 5.08 0.09
CA GLY A 76 7.48 4.57 -0.75
C GLY A 76 8.68 5.49 -0.70
N LYS A 77 9.85 4.97 -1.06
CA LYS A 77 11.11 5.73 -1.15
C LYS A 77 11.38 6.16 -2.60
N TRP A 78 11.75 7.41 -2.79
CA TRP A 78 12.24 7.90 -4.07
C TRP A 78 13.67 7.40 -4.29
N ASN A 79 13.91 6.82 -5.45
CA ASN A 79 15.18 6.36 -5.94
C ASN A 79 15.53 7.13 -7.23
N ASP A 80 16.80 7.43 -7.43
CA ASP A 80 17.26 8.08 -8.66
C ASP A 80 17.27 7.07 -9.82
N LEU A 81 16.89 7.51 -11.02
CA LEU A 81 16.89 6.68 -12.24
C LEU A 81 18.29 6.44 -12.81
N ILE A 82 19.28 7.22 -12.38
CA ILE A 82 20.66 7.12 -12.84
C ILE A 82 21.48 6.54 -11.68
N THR A 83 21.72 5.23 -11.74
CA THR A 83 22.81 4.57 -10.99
C THR A 83 23.81 4.05 -12.00
#